data_AF-A0A497F559-F1
#
_entry.id   AF-A0A497F559-F1
#
_cell.length_a   1.000
_cell.length_b   1.000
_cell.length_c   1.000
_cell.angle_alpha   90.00
_cell.angle_beta   90.00
_cell.angle_gamma   90.00
#
_symmetry.space_group_name_H-M   'P 1'
#
loop_
_entity.id
_entity.type
_entity.pdbx_description
1 polymer ?
#
loop_
_entity_poly.entity_id
_entity_poly.type
_entity_poly.pdbx_seq_one_letter_code
_entity_poly.pdbx_strand_id
1 'polypeptide(L)'
;MEYGSLLKMLIRYLEDQKRSARGNVVTVTVKKVRSYAGFRRLNPQMMGRVLDFYLTLLEVHGYCRSERRARHKIYYFKKDDLDDAILYLKRYLGEG
;
A
#
# COMPACT_ATOMS: atom_id res chain seq x y z
N MET A 1 13.46 14.24 -1.82
CA MET A 1 13.02 12.82 -1.91
C MET A 1 11.76 12.82 -2.74
N GLU A 2 11.80 12.23 -3.92
CA GLU A 2 10.69 12.32 -4.87
C GLU A 2 9.55 11.38 -4.47
N TYR A 3 8.30 11.85 -4.65
CA TYR A 3 7.10 11.06 -4.37
C TYR A 3 7.09 9.71 -5.10
N GLY A 4 7.71 9.64 -6.29
CA GLY A 4 7.85 8.42 -7.07
C GLY A 4 8.62 7.30 -6.33
N SER A 5 9.64 7.63 -5.53
CA SER A 5 10.40 6.62 -4.78
C SER A 5 9.57 5.95 -3.67
N LEU A 6 8.68 6.72 -3.02
CA LEU A 6 7.76 6.19 -2.00
C LEU A 6 6.73 5.24 -2.63
N LEU A 7 6.19 5.61 -3.79
CA LEU A 7 5.23 4.80 -4.52
C LEU A 7 5.85 3.48 -5.01
N LYS A 8 7.08 3.50 -5.54
CA LYS A 8 7.84 2.29 -5.89
C LYS A 8 8.02 1.34 -4.70
N MET A 9 8.33 1.89 -3.53
CA MET A 9 8.47 1.09 -2.31
C MET A 9 7.13 0.53 -1.82
N LEU A 10 6.03 1.27 -1.97
CA LEU A 10 4.69 0.77 -1.66
C LEU A 10 4.32 -0.40 -2.59
N ILE A 11 4.57 -0.26 -3.90
CA ILE A 11 4.36 -1.33 -4.88
C ILE A 11 5.13 -2.59 -4.46
N ARG A 12 6.44 -2.47 -4.18
CA ARG A 12 7.26 -3.60 -3.73
C ARG A 12 6.72 -4.23 -2.44
N TYR A 13 6.29 -3.42 -1.48
CA TYR A 13 5.67 -3.92 -0.26
C TYR A 13 4.41 -4.73 -0.56
N LEU A 14 3.52 -4.26 -1.44
CA LEU A 14 2.30 -4.96 -1.82
C LEU A 14 2.60 -6.29 -2.55
N GLU A 15 3.58 -6.30 -3.45
CA GLU A 15 4.07 -7.52 -4.12
C GLU A 15 4.59 -8.55 -3.09
N ASP A 16 5.38 -8.10 -2.11
CA ASP A 16 5.89 -8.97 -1.03
C ASP A 16 4.75 -9.51 -0.15
N GLN A 17 3.75 -8.69 0.17
CA GLN A 17 2.58 -9.12 0.93
C GLN A 17 1.76 -10.16 0.16
N LYS A 18 1.57 -9.97 -1.16
CA LYS A 18 0.88 -10.93 -2.02
C LYS A 18 1.55 -12.31 -1.97
N ARG A 19 2.88 -12.35 -2.14
CA ARG A 19 3.68 -13.59 -2.10
C ARG A 19 3.61 -14.28 -0.74
N SER A 20 3.56 -13.50 0.34
CA SER A 20 3.64 -14.00 1.71
C SER A 20 2.28 -14.37 2.31
N ALA A 21 1.16 -13.91 1.73
CA ALA A 21 -0.17 -14.15 2.28
C ALA A 21 -0.61 -15.61 2.10
N ARG A 22 -0.99 -16.27 3.19
CA ARG A 22 -1.47 -17.67 3.20
C ARG A 22 -2.92 -17.86 2.76
N GLY A 23 -3.68 -16.78 2.60
CA GLY A 23 -5.09 -16.80 2.16
C GLY A 23 -5.36 -15.88 0.97
N ASN A 24 -6.64 -15.75 0.60
CA ASN A 24 -7.08 -14.89 -0.52
C ASN A 24 -7.20 -13.41 -0.16
N VAL A 25 -7.04 -13.06 1.12
CA VAL A 25 -7.09 -11.67 1.59
C VAL A 25 -5.72 -11.24 2.09
N VAL A 26 -5.28 -10.08 1.63
CA VAL A 26 -4.05 -9.41 2.07
C VAL A 26 -4.43 -8.21 2.92
N THR A 27 -3.89 -8.14 4.14
CA THR A 27 -4.21 -7.07 5.10
C THR A 27 -3.04 -6.12 5.26
N VAL A 28 -3.26 -4.87 4.87
CA VAL A 28 -2.28 -3.78 4.89
C VAL A 28 -2.67 -2.74 5.92
N THR A 29 -1.68 -2.22 6.65
CA THR A 29 -1.87 -1.07 7.54
C THR A 29 -0.72 -0.11 7.35
N VAL A 30 -0.96 1.19 7.52
CA VAL A 30 0.11 2.21 7.47
C VAL A 30 1.23 1.86 8.45
N LYS A 31 0.89 1.31 9.63
CA LYS A 31 1.88 0.83 10.61
C LYS A 31 2.79 -0.26 10.03
N LYS A 32 2.22 -1.30 9.38
CA LYS A 32 3.01 -2.38 8.76
C LYS A 32 3.88 -1.88 7.62
N VAL A 33 3.35 -0.99 6.77
CA VAL A 33 4.12 -0.39 5.66
C VAL A 33 5.31 0.39 6.21
N ARG A 34 5.11 1.22 7.25
CA ARG A 34 6.19 1.98 7.90
C ARG A 34 7.29 1.11 8.51
N SER A 35 6.94 -0.09 8.99
CA SER A 35 7.90 -1.02 9.59
C SER A 35 8.72 -1.82 8.56
N TYR A 36 8.31 -1.81 7.29
CA TYR A 36 9.03 -2.50 6.21
C TYR A 36 10.43 -1.87 6.01
N ALA A 37 11.43 -2.71 5.80
CA ALA A 37 12.84 -2.31 5.86
C ALA A 37 13.18 -1.13 4.94
N GLY A 38 12.55 -1.05 3.76
CA GLY A 38 12.73 0.07 2.82
C GLY A 38 12.30 1.43 3.38
N PHE A 39 11.33 1.47 4.30
CA PHE A 39 10.73 2.70 4.82
C PHE A 39 11.38 3.24 6.11
N ARG A 40 12.24 2.45 6.78
CA ARG A 40 12.78 2.79 8.11
C ARG A 40 13.64 4.06 8.15
N ARG A 41 14.23 4.47 7.03
CA ARG A 41 15.11 5.65 6.94
C ARG A 41 14.36 6.95 6.60
N LEU A 42 13.04 6.91 6.47
CA LEU A 42 12.23 8.02 5.96
C LEU A 42 11.51 8.78 7.09
N ASN A 43 11.26 10.08 6.90
CA ASN A 43 10.52 10.90 7.87
C ASN A 43 9.12 10.27 8.12
N PRO A 44 8.81 9.85 9.36
CA PRO A 44 7.64 9.03 9.61
C PRO A 44 6.28 9.73 9.44
N GLN A 45 6.22 11.04 9.63
CA GLN A 45 4.97 11.82 9.55
C GLN A 45 4.55 12.06 8.09
N MET A 46 5.48 12.54 7.27
CA MET A 46 5.23 12.79 5.83
C MET A 46 4.92 11.48 5.10
N MET A 47 5.70 10.42 5.38
CA MET A 47 5.46 9.08 4.86
C MET A 47 4.07 8.56 5.22
N GLY A 48 3.62 8.74 6.47
CA GLY A 48 2.30 8.28 6.91
C GLY A 48 1.17 8.87 6.06
N ARG A 49 1.23 10.17 5.75
CA ARG A 49 0.23 10.85 4.91
C ARG A 49 0.26 10.37 3.46
N VAL A 50 1.45 10.23 2.87
CA VAL A 50 1.59 9.79 1.48
C VAL A 50 1.12 8.34 1.29
N LEU A 51 1.45 7.46 2.24
CA LEU A 51 0.99 6.07 2.19
C LEU A 51 -0.52 5.96 2.39
N ASP A 52 -1.09 6.74 3.31
CA ASP A 52 -2.54 6.75 3.51
C ASP A 52 -3.28 7.32 2.30
N PHE A 53 -2.69 8.31 1.61
CA PHE A 53 -3.21 8.82 0.34
C PHE A 53 -3.29 7.72 -0.72
N TYR A 54 -2.20 7.01 -1.01
CA TYR A 54 -2.21 5.97 -2.05
C TYR A 54 -3.11 4.79 -1.69
N LEU A 55 -3.16 4.38 -0.42
CA LEU A 55 -4.07 3.32 0.01
C LEU A 55 -5.53 3.73 -0.05
N THR A 56 -5.84 4.99 0.29
CA THR A 56 -7.19 5.56 0.11
C THR A 56 -7.55 5.69 -1.36
N LEU A 57 -6.61 6.04 -2.24
CA LEU A 57 -6.83 6.07 -3.68
C LEU A 57 -7.24 4.69 -4.20
N LEU A 58 -6.54 3.63 -3.77
CA LEU A 58 -6.89 2.26 -4.14
C LEU A 58 -8.28 1.84 -3.63
N GLU A 59 -8.66 2.28 -2.44
CA GLU A 59 -10.01 2.06 -1.89
C GLU A 59 -11.09 2.75 -2.74
N VAL A 60 -10.87 4.01 -3.11
CA VAL A 60 -11.81 4.79 -3.94
C VAL A 60 -12.01 4.15 -5.32
N HIS A 61 -10.95 3.56 -5.89
CA HIS A 61 -11.02 2.81 -7.14
C HIS A 61 -11.55 1.37 -6.99
N GLY A 62 -11.92 0.95 -5.78
CA GLY A 62 -12.58 -0.33 -5.53
C GLY A 62 -11.64 -1.53 -5.38
N TYR A 63 -10.32 -1.32 -5.36
CA TYR A 63 -9.34 -2.41 -5.23
C TYR A 63 -9.22 -2.99 -3.81
N CYS A 64 -9.68 -2.24 -2.81
CA CYS A 64 -9.70 -2.71 -1.44
C CYS A 64 -10.88 -2.11 -0.67
N ARG A 65 -11.15 -2.71 0.49
CA ARG A 65 -12.01 -2.12 1.51
C ARG A 65 -11.18 -1.73 2.71
N SER A 66 -11.61 -0.73 3.45
CA SER A 66 -10.98 -0.41 4.73
C SER A 66 -11.93 -0.57 5.92
N GLU A 67 -11.34 -0.87 7.07
CA GLU A 67 -12.01 -0.84 8.38
C GLU A 67 -11.19 0.05 9.31
N ARG A 68 -11.87 0.88 10.12
CA ARG A 68 -11.22 1.69 11.14
C ARG A 68 -11.22 0.94 12.47
N ARG A 69 -10.02 0.54 12.93
CA ARG A 69 -9.83 -0.07 14.25
C ARG A 69 -8.99 0.84 15.15
N ALA A 70 -9.61 1.33 16.22
CA ALA A 70 -9.02 2.31 17.13
C ALA A 70 -8.43 3.52 16.36
N ARG A 71 -7.10 3.72 16.43
CA ARG A 71 -6.40 4.84 15.78
C ARG A 71 -5.87 4.52 14.37
N HIS A 72 -6.13 3.31 13.84
CA HIS A 72 -5.56 2.87 12.58
C HIS A 72 -6.62 2.43 11.58
N LYS A 73 -6.41 2.79 10.31
CA LYS A 73 -7.14 2.27 9.17
C LYS A 73 -6.45 1.01 8.66
N ILE A 74 -7.23 -0.05 8.50
CA ILE A 74 -6.78 -1.35 8.01
C ILE A 74 -7.38 -1.53 6.62
N TYR A 75 -6.56 -1.86 5.63
CA TYR A 75 -6.95 -2.07 4.25
C TYR A 75 -6.92 -3.57 3.93
N TYR A 76 -7.97 -4.05 3.28
CA TYR A 76 -8.18 -5.45 2.94
C TYR A 76 -8.29 -5.57 1.43
N PHE A 77 -7.30 -6.23 0.83
CA PHE A 77 -7.25 -6.52 -0.60
C PHE A 77 -7.60 -7.99 -0.81
N LYS A 78 -8.41 -8.32 -1.81
CA LYS A 78 -8.37 -9.69 -2.35
C LYS A 78 -7.10 -9.83 -3.17
N LYS A 79 -6.53 -11.03 -3.23
CA LYS A 79 -5.30 -11.29 -4.00
C LYS A 79 -5.45 -10.95 -5.48
N ASP A 80 -6.62 -11.22 -6.05
CA ASP A 80 -6.90 -10.95 -7.47
C ASP A 80 -6.95 -9.43 -7.71
N ASP A 81 -7.70 -8.69 -6.88
CA ASP A 81 -7.77 -7.22 -6.93
C ASP A 81 -6.42 -6.53 -6.66
N LEU A 82 -5.51 -7.21 -5.94
CA LEU A 82 -4.20 -6.66 -5.59
C LEU A 82 -3.27 -6.54 -6.81
N ASP A 83 -3.39 -7.40 -7.82
CA ASP A 83 -2.62 -7.28 -9.05
C ASP A 83 -3.03 -6.03 -9.84
N ASP A 84 -4.33 -5.82 -9.97
CA ASP A 84 -4.87 -4.64 -10.62
C ASP A 84 -4.53 -3.36 -9.86
N ALA A 85 -4.55 -3.41 -8.52
CA ALA A 85 -4.09 -2.32 -7.67
C ALA A 85 -2.62 -1.97 -7.93
N ILE A 86 -1.74 -2.98 -8.01
CA ILE A 86 -0.32 -2.79 -8.30
C ILE A 86 -0.13 -2.19 -9.69
N LEU A 87 -0.86 -2.70 -10.69
CA LEU A 87 -0.81 -2.19 -12.06
C LEU A 87 -1.26 -0.73 -12.12
N TYR A 88 -2.34 -0.37 -11.41
CA TYR A 88 -2.81 1.00 -11.29
C TYR A 88 -1.72 1.93 -10.72
N LEU A 89 -1.04 1.52 -9.64
CA LEU A 89 0.05 2.30 -9.06
C LEU A 89 1.27 2.43 -10.00
N LYS A 90 1.60 1.39 -10.79
CA LYS A 90 2.66 1.43 -11.80
C LYS A 90 2.33 2.42 -12.93
N ARG A 91 1.08 2.44 -13.41
CA ARG A 91 0.60 3.45 -14.37
C ARG A 91 0.68 4.87 -13.81
N TYR A 92 0.39 5.05 -12.52
CA TYR A 92 0.53 6.34 -11.85
C TYR A 92 1.99 6.85 -11.81
N LEU A 93 2.98 5.95 -11.92
CA LEU A 93 4.40 6.28 -12.08
C LEU A 93 4.84 6.52 -13.53
N GLY A 94 3.97 6.27 -14.51
CA GLY A 94 4.35 6.22 -15.93
C GLY A 94 5.12 4.96 -16.32
N GLU A 95 5.08 3.90 -15.51
CA GLU A 95 5.78 2.63 -15.75
C GLU A 95 4.86 1.54 -16.37
N GLY A 96 3.81 1.95 -17.09
CA GLY A 96 2.73 1.08 -17.55
C GLY A 96 2.53 1.05 -19.06
#